data_AF-A0A661JV65-F1
#
_entry.id   AF-A0A661JV65-F1
#
_cell.length_a   1.000
_cell.length_b   1.000
_cell.length_c   1.000
_cell.angle_alpha   90.00
_cell.angle_beta   90.00
_cell.angle_gamma   90.00
#
_symmetry.space_group_name_H-M   'P 1'
#
loop_
_entity.id
_entity.type
_entity.pdbx_description
1 polymer ?
#
loop_
_entity_poly.entity_id
_entity_poly.type
_entity_poly.pdbx_seq_one_letter_code
_entity_poly.pdbx_strand_id
1 'polypeptide(L)'
;MRIPSLSENPGMMIGDSASKHRADKNTDFVESLKNAIDKTNKVIEDANQASLRLAEGKSVNIHEAMIKMQKADIMLRLLVTSTNKLIQGYNELMRLR
;
A
#
# COMPACT_ATOMS: atom_id res chain seq x y z
N MET A 1 36.58 40.22 37.31
CA MET A 1 36.64 38.90 37.99
C MET A 1 35.45 38.78 38.95
N ARG A 2 34.37 38.12 38.52
CA ARG A 2 33.23 37.66 39.34
C ARG A 2 32.62 36.43 38.66
N ILE A 3 32.81 35.26 39.27
CA ILE A 3 31.92 34.09 39.20
C ILE A 3 30.78 34.35 40.21
N PRO A 4 29.51 33.95 39.99
CA PRO A 4 29.01 32.56 39.90
C PRO A 4 27.91 32.40 38.79
N SER A 5 27.30 31.27 38.44
CA SER A 5 26.90 30.04 39.13
C SER A 5 26.64 28.92 38.11
N LEU A 6 27.10 27.70 38.40
CA LEU A 6 26.66 26.45 37.76
C LEU A 6 25.36 25.95 38.45
N SER A 7 24.24 26.03 37.74
CA SER A 7 22.91 25.39 37.96
C SER A 7 22.09 25.85 36.75
N GLU A 8 21.52 25.08 35.83
CA GLU A 8 21.03 23.70 35.76
C GLU A 8 21.18 23.19 34.31
N ASN A 9 21.45 21.90 34.16
CA ASN A 9 21.33 21.15 32.90
C ASN A 9 19.88 20.59 32.78
N PRO A 10 19.44 20.04 31.64
CA PRO A 10 18.22 20.42 30.93
C PRO A 10 17.06 19.45 31.25
N GLY A 11 16.00 19.96 31.85
CA GLY A 11 14.77 19.20 32.03
C GLY A 11 14.05 18.99 30.69
N MET A 12 13.95 17.72 30.27
CA MET A 12 13.07 17.24 29.21
C MET A 12 11.71 17.97 29.19
N MET A 13 11.42 18.71 28.12
CA MET A 13 10.05 18.85 27.63
C MET A 13 9.87 17.87 26.47
N ILE A 14 9.64 16.60 26.82
CA ILE A 14 9.00 15.63 25.91
C ILE A 14 7.53 15.57 26.30
N GLY A 15 6.68 16.14 25.45
CA GLY A 15 5.22 16.15 25.53
C GLY A 15 4.74 17.27 24.61
N ASP A 16 4.44 17.00 23.35
CA ASP A 16 3.10 16.53 22.97
C ASP A 16 3.05 15.99 21.52
N SER A 17 3.76 14.90 21.23
CA SER A 17 3.67 14.23 19.90
C SER A 17 3.49 12.72 19.96
N ALA A 18 3.30 12.12 21.15
CA ALA A 18 3.32 10.67 21.33
C ALA A 18 1.94 10.03 21.61
N SER A 19 0.83 10.72 21.30
CA SER A 19 -0.53 10.25 21.63
C SER A 19 -1.41 9.88 20.43
N LYS A 20 -0.98 10.07 19.17
CA LYS A 20 -1.79 9.73 17.99
C LYS A 20 -1.61 8.31 17.41
N HIS A 21 -0.74 7.48 17.98
CA HIS A 21 -0.31 6.23 17.32
C HIS A 21 -0.97 4.94 17.81
N ARG A 22 -2.03 5.01 18.64
CA ARG A 22 -2.64 3.81 19.25
C ARG A 22 -4.10 3.52 18.87
N ALA A 23 -4.72 4.29 17.98
CA ALA A 23 -6.14 4.12 17.67
C ALA A 23 -6.47 3.54 16.27
N ASP A 24 -5.54 3.46 15.31
CA ASP A 24 -5.94 3.28 13.89
C ASP A 24 -5.33 2.11 13.10
N LYS A 25 -4.74 1.10 13.75
CA LYS A 25 -4.14 -0.04 13.02
C LYS A 25 -5.13 -0.82 12.13
N ASN A 26 -6.42 -0.83 12.47
CA ASN A 26 -7.45 -1.47 11.63
C ASN A 26 -7.75 -0.66 10.37
N THR A 27 -7.69 0.66 10.47
CA THR A 27 -7.88 1.58 9.33
C THR A 27 -6.70 1.49 8.37
N ASP A 28 -5.47 1.33 8.89
CA ASP A 28 -4.24 1.20 8.10
C ASP A 28 -4.25 0.01 7.13
N PHE A 29 -4.81 -1.15 7.54
CA PHE A 29 -4.91 -2.32 6.68
C PHE A 29 -5.95 -2.13 5.57
N VAL A 30 -7.14 -1.63 5.92
CA VAL A 30 -8.22 -1.37 4.95
C VAL A 30 -7.79 -0.32 3.93
N GLU A 31 -7.09 0.72 4.39
CA GLU A 31 -6.54 1.76 3.51
C GLU A 31 -5.43 1.21 2.61
N SER A 32 -4.53 0.37 3.13
CA SER A 32 -3.53 -0.33 2.30
C SER A 32 -4.16 -1.25 1.26
N LEU A 33 -5.22 -1.98 1.63
CA LEU A 33 -5.96 -2.85 0.71
C LEU A 33 -6.64 -2.04 -0.39
N LYS A 34 -7.30 -0.93 -0.02
CA LYS A 34 -7.88 0.01 -0.99
C LYS A 34 -6.83 0.54 -1.95
N ASN A 35 -5.69 1.00 -1.43
CA ASN A 35 -4.57 1.45 -2.25
C ASN A 35 -4.03 0.36 -3.17
N ALA A 36 -4.01 -0.90 -2.74
CA ALA A 36 -3.59 -2.03 -3.57
C ALA A 36 -4.59 -2.30 -4.72
N ILE A 37 -5.89 -2.21 -4.44
CA ILE A 37 -6.95 -2.31 -5.46
C ILE A 37 -6.82 -1.19 -6.49
N ASP A 38 -6.68 0.06 -6.04
CA ASP A 38 -6.54 1.23 -6.93
C ASP A 38 -5.28 1.13 -7.80
N LYS A 39 -4.16 0.66 -7.23
CA LYS A 39 -2.92 0.38 -7.98
C LYS A 39 -3.13 -0.72 -9.02
N THR A 40 -3.82 -1.79 -8.67
CA THR A 40 -4.10 -2.91 -9.58
C THR A 40 -4.94 -2.43 -10.76
N ASN A 41 -5.97 -1.61 -10.49
CA ASN A 41 -6.81 -1.02 -11.53
C ASN A 41 -6.00 -0.16 -12.51
N LYS A 42 -5.10 0.70 -12.00
CA LYS A 42 -4.19 1.48 -12.85
C LYS A 42 -3.30 0.61 -13.73
N VAL A 43 -2.75 -0.47 -13.19
CA VAL A 43 -1.88 -1.37 -13.97
C VAL A 43 -2.67 -2.12 -15.06
N ILE A 44 -3.92 -2.49 -14.79
CA ILE A 44 -4.82 -3.08 -15.79
C ILE A 44 -5.13 -2.07 -16.90
N GLU A 45 -5.41 -0.82 -16.54
CA GLU A 45 -5.68 0.25 -17.51
C GLU A 45 -4.45 0.54 -18.39
N ASP A 46 -3.26 0.63 -17.78
CA ASP A 46 -1.99 0.80 -18.50
C ASP A 46 -1.72 -0.36 -19.47
N ALA A 47 -2.01 -1.59 -19.07
CA ALA A 47 -1.89 -2.77 -19.92
C ALA A 47 -2.86 -2.69 -21.11
N ASN A 48 -4.13 -2.34 -20.87
CA ASN A 48 -5.14 -2.19 -21.92
C ASN A 48 -4.75 -1.09 -22.92
N GLN A 49 -4.26 0.05 -22.44
CA GLN A 49 -3.77 1.12 -23.32
C GLN A 49 -2.55 0.67 -24.14
N ALA A 50 -1.62 -0.07 -23.53
CA ALA A 50 -0.45 -0.59 -24.24
C ALA A 50 -0.86 -1.61 -25.32
N SER A 51 -1.81 -2.50 -25.02
CA SER A 51 -2.36 -3.45 -25.98
C SER A 51 -3.08 -2.76 -27.13
N LEU A 52 -3.88 -1.72 -26.85
CA LEU A 52 -4.59 -0.96 -27.88
C LEU A 52 -3.61 -0.24 -28.82
N ARG A 53 -2.63 0.47 -28.26
CA ARG A 53 -1.60 1.16 -29.06
C ARG A 53 -0.75 0.20 -29.89
N LEU A 54 -0.51 -1.01 -29.38
CA LEU A 54 0.17 -2.06 -30.12
C LEU A 54 -0.69 -2.57 -31.31
N ALA A 55 -1.99 -2.80 -31.08
CA ALA A 55 -2.92 -3.22 -32.13
C ALA A 55 -3.12 -2.14 -33.21
N GLU A 56 -3.00 -0.86 -32.85
CA GLU A 56 -3.03 0.29 -33.77
C GLU A 56 -1.76 0.41 -34.63
N GLY A 57 -0.75 -0.44 -34.43
CA GLY A 57 0.52 -0.38 -35.16
C GLY A 57 1.39 0.84 -34.82
N LYS A 58 1.00 1.61 -33.80
CA LYS A 58 1.85 2.68 -33.25
C LYS A 58 3.02 2.03 -32.54
N SER A 59 4.19 2.64 -32.63
CA SER A 59 5.51 2.18 -32.18
C SER A 59 5.63 1.95 -30.66
N VAL A 60 4.74 1.14 -30.09
CA VAL A 60 4.87 0.61 -28.75
C VAL A 60 5.77 -0.60 -28.87
N ASN A 61 6.85 -0.58 -28.10
CA ASN A 61 7.75 -1.70 -28.01
C ASN A 61 6.94 -2.92 -27.54
N ILE A 62 6.77 -3.93 -28.40
CA ILE A 62 5.95 -5.13 -28.13
C ILE A 62 6.33 -5.72 -26.76
N HIS A 63 7.62 -5.72 -26.44
CA HIS A 63 8.13 -6.13 -25.14
C HIS A 63 7.54 -5.36 -23.97
N GLU A 64 7.42 -4.03 -24.06
CA GLU A 64 6.86 -3.21 -22.99
C GLU A 64 5.37 -3.48 -22.80
N ALA A 65 4.61 -3.66 -23.89
CA ALA A 65 3.21 -4.05 -23.82
C ALA A 65 3.05 -5.43 -23.17
N MET A 66 3.86 -6.42 -23.57
CA MET A 66 3.85 -7.74 -22.95
C MET A 66 4.21 -7.69 -21.45
N ILE A 67 5.20 -6.89 -21.05
CA ILE A 67 5.57 -6.71 -19.64
C ILE A 67 4.41 -6.10 -18.85
N LYS A 68 3.74 -5.06 -19.39
CA LYS A 68 2.58 -4.44 -18.73
C LYS A 68 1.43 -5.42 -18.57
N MET A 69 1.13 -6.22 -19.59
CA MET A 69 0.12 -7.27 -19.53
C MET A 69 0.46 -8.34 -18.48
N GLN A 70 1.70 -8.83 -18.45
CA GLN A 70 2.14 -9.81 -17.44
C GLN A 70 2.06 -9.25 -16.03
N LYS A 71 2.43 -7.98 -15.85
CA LYS A 71 2.34 -7.29 -14.55
C LYS A 71 0.89 -7.19 -14.08
N ALA A 72 -0.03 -6.81 -14.96
CA ALA A 72 -1.46 -6.73 -14.65
C ALA A 72 -2.02 -8.10 -14.23
N ASP A 73 -1.68 -9.15 -14.98
CA ASP A 73 -2.12 -10.51 -14.73
C ASP A 73 -1.62 -11.07 -13.39
N ILE A 74 -0.35 -10.85 -13.04
CA ILE A 74 0.20 -11.23 -11.73
C ILE A 74 -0.49 -10.46 -10.59
N MET A 75 -0.67 -9.15 -10.73
CA MET A 75 -1.31 -8.33 -9.71
C MET A 75 -2.77 -8.72 -9.48
N LEU A 76 -3.51 -9.00 -10.55
CA LEU A 76 -4.89 -9.44 -10.47
C LEU A 76 -5.01 -10.79 -9.74
N ARG A 77 -4.17 -11.77 -10.09
CA ARG A 77 -4.14 -13.06 -9.38
C ARG A 77 -3.83 -12.90 -7.90
N LEU A 78 -2.87 -12.03 -7.56
CA LEU A 78 -2.52 -11.74 -6.18
C LEU A 78 -3.69 -11.12 -5.42
N LEU A 79 -4.40 -10.18 -6.05
CA LEU A 79 -5.56 -9.52 -5.46
C LEU A 79 -6.68 -10.53 -5.18
N VAL A 80 -7.04 -11.34 -6.16
CA VAL A 80 -8.08 -12.40 -6.02
C VAL A 80 -7.70 -13.41 -4.95
N THR A 81 -6.43 -13.82 -4.90
CA THR A 81 -5.94 -14.76 -3.87
C THR A 81 -6.02 -14.12 -2.48
N SER A 82 -5.65 -12.84 -2.35
CA SER A 82 -5.73 -12.11 -1.09
C SER A 82 -7.18 -11.97 -0.61
N THR A 83 -8.11 -11.58 -1.49
CA THR A 83 -9.54 -11.49 -1.14
C THR A 83 -10.11 -12.85 -0.73
N ASN A 84 -9.75 -13.93 -1.44
CA ASN A 84 -10.17 -15.28 -1.09
C ASN A 84 -9.65 -15.69 0.29
N LYS A 85 -8.38 -15.39 0.62
CA LYS A 85 -7.82 -15.66 1.95
C LYS A 85 -8.48 -14.84 3.05
N LEU A 86 -8.85 -13.59 2.78
CA LEU A 86 -9.58 -12.75 3.73
C LEU A 86 -10.96 -13.32 4.03
N ILE A 87 -11.71 -13.74 3.00
CA ILE A 87 -13.01 -14.39 3.16
C ILE A 87 -12.87 -15.70 3.93
N GLN A 88 -11.85 -16.51 3.62
CA GLN A 88 -11.57 -17.76 4.34
C GLN A 88 -11.23 -17.52 5.81
N GLY A 89 -10.39 -16.53 6.11
CA GLY A 89 -10.06 -16.16 7.49
C GLY A 89 -11.28 -15.69 8.27
N TYR A 90 -12.14 -14.89 7.64
CA TYR A 90 -13.42 -14.51 8.25
C TYR A 90 -14.33 -15.71 8.52
N ASN A 91 -14.47 -16.63 7.56
CA ASN A 91 -15.28 -17.84 7.71
C ASN A 91 -14.73 -18.78 8.80
N GLU A 92 -13.41 -18.93 8.91
CA GLU A 92 -12.79 -19.76 9.94
C GLU A 92 -13.02 -19.19 11.35
N LEU A 93 -12.93 -17.86 11.51
CA LEU A 93 -13.29 -17.19 12.77
C LEU A 93 -14.76 -17.37 13.16
N MET A 94 -15.65 -17.62 12.20
CA MET A 94 -17.05 -17.96 12.47
C MET A 94 -17.25 -19.43 12.82
N ARG A 95 -16.42 -20.32 12.26
CA ARG A 95 -16.51 -21.77 12.47
C ARG A 95 -15.91 -22.24 13.80
N LEU A 96 -15.02 -21.45 14.39
CA LEU A 96 -14.43 -21.67 15.71
C LEU A 96 -15.33 -21.25 16.89
N ARG A 97 -16.51 -20.67 16.63
CA ARG A 97 -17.47 -20.25 17.67
C ARG A 97 -18.49 -21.33 17.99
#